data_AF-A0A5B9WTI4-F1
#
_entry.id   AF-A0A5B9WTI4-F1
#
_cell.length_a   1.000
_cell.length_b   1.000
_cell.length_c   1.000
_cell.angle_alpha   90.00
_cell.angle_beta   90.00
_cell.angle_gamma   90.00
#
_symmetry.space_group_name_H-M   'P 1'
#
loop_
_entity.id
_entity.type
_entity.pdbx_description
1 polymer ?
#
loop_
_entity_poly.entity_id
_entity_poly.type
_entity_poly.pdbx_seq_one_letter_code
_entity_poly.pdbx_strand_id
1 'polypeptide(L)'
;MRTYISIHITLLGICLLTFVSCKKETEYAPYPYNDIQSLKITAADETISAALVGDSIVIYWPSYLDMPEKISPQITVSENATVTPASGTEVDFATGTKFSVKAQSGAVKDYFLKIVINQPPIQLAQETYITYLAEKGGTCTFTNGVYLRYVIPDPAVTRFYLIDSSDTEHELAIAFTEETQDLVVTVPDEDQFGMGGYRIRIVSGTQTLETADHIFGIVYPSSMKGTADALTTSVTVKRGEEITFSGANFFDMKEAIVMTYDANGNESELGTLELVSYTAASATYRVPAGFPTGTRTMGTWAAGSVNIALRTSDYIGNWSWSAATKVTIPVNAPFDGSVSFTVTE
;
A
#
# COMPACT_ATOMS: atom_id res chain seq x y z
N MET A 1 -119.84 28.85 23.12
CA MET A 1 -118.86 29.89 22.75
C MET A 1 -118.47 30.57 24.06
N ARG A 2 -117.38 30.32 24.78
CA ARG A 2 -116.08 29.68 24.54
C ARG A 2 -115.81 28.62 25.64
N THR A 3 -115.69 27.36 25.21
CA THR A 3 -114.69 26.31 25.55
C THR A 3 -113.85 26.55 26.83
N TYR A 4 -114.09 25.80 27.93
CA TYR A 4 -113.49 24.51 28.36
C TYR A 4 -112.05 24.66 28.93
N ILE A 5 -111.52 23.96 29.95
CA ILE A 5 -111.87 22.84 30.85
C ILE A 5 -110.82 22.89 31.99
N SER A 6 -111.23 23.00 33.26
CA SER A 6 -111.04 22.04 34.38
C SER A 6 -109.73 21.23 34.43
N ILE A 7 -109.05 21.19 35.58
CA ILE A 7 -108.89 20.00 36.45
C ILE A 7 -107.92 20.29 37.60
N HIS A 8 -108.33 19.82 38.78
CA HIS A 8 -107.77 19.97 40.11
C HIS A 8 -106.75 18.86 40.49
N ILE A 9 -106.05 19.11 41.61
CA ILE A 9 -105.62 18.16 42.68
C ILE A 9 -104.24 17.46 42.55
N THR A 10 -103.32 17.97 43.39
CA THR A 10 -102.57 17.30 44.47
C THR A 10 -101.78 16.00 44.20
N LEU A 11 -100.47 15.97 44.53
CA LEU A 11 -99.84 15.19 45.61
C LEU A 11 -98.35 14.84 45.34
N LEU A 12 -97.56 15.09 46.40
CA LEU A 12 -96.22 14.64 46.77
C LEU A 12 -95.72 13.30 46.18
N GLY A 13 -94.47 13.27 45.67
CA GLY A 13 -93.76 12.05 45.25
C GLY A 13 -92.23 12.17 45.42
N ILE A 14 -91.66 11.24 46.20
CA ILE A 14 -90.27 11.13 46.69
C ILE A 14 -89.37 10.33 45.71
N CYS A 15 -88.08 10.70 45.66
CA CYS A 15 -86.88 9.97 45.21
C CYS A 15 -86.84 9.32 43.81
N LEU A 16 -85.86 9.76 43.00
CA LEU A 16 -84.83 8.86 42.44
C LEU A 16 -83.61 9.68 41.96
N LEU A 17 -82.53 9.70 42.75
CA LEU A 17 -81.21 10.19 42.33
C LEU A 17 -80.51 9.07 41.54
N THR A 18 -80.50 9.17 40.21
CA THR A 18 -79.71 8.30 39.34
C THR A 18 -78.26 8.79 39.30
N PHE A 19 -77.37 8.12 40.03
CA PHE A 19 -75.93 8.26 39.81
C PHE A 19 -75.56 7.60 38.47
N VAL A 20 -75.43 8.40 37.42
CA VAL A 20 -74.77 8.00 36.18
C VAL A 20 -73.27 7.89 36.48
N SER A 21 -72.82 6.66 36.74
CA SER A 21 -71.39 6.32 36.73
C SER A 21 -70.92 6.32 35.28
N CYS A 22 -70.45 7.47 34.79
CA CYS A 22 -69.62 7.52 33.59
C CYS A 22 -68.30 6.81 33.91
N LYS A 23 -68.15 5.55 33.48
CA LYS A 23 -66.82 4.99 33.26
C LYS A 23 -66.17 5.83 32.16
N LYS A 24 -65.23 6.67 32.54
CA LYS A 24 -64.40 7.43 31.61
C LYS A 24 -63.42 6.42 30.99
N GLU A 25 -63.82 5.80 29.89
CA GLU A 25 -62.88 5.06 29.04
C GLU A 25 -61.99 6.10 28.37
N THR A 26 -60.73 6.17 28.80
CA THR A 26 -59.72 6.98 28.13
C THR A 26 -59.30 6.25 26.86
N GLU A 27 -59.90 6.62 25.73
CA GLU A 27 -59.40 6.23 24.42
C GLU A 27 -58.07 6.96 24.19
N TYR A 28 -56.95 6.23 24.22
CA TYR A 28 -55.65 6.81 23.88
C TYR A 28 -55.53 6.94 22.37
N ALA A 29 -55.10 8.12 21.89
CA ALA A 29 -54.80 8.32 20.48
C ALA A 29 -53.73 7.32 20.01
N PRO A 30 -53.84 6.76 18.80
CA PRO A 30 -52.85 5.81 18.27
C PRO A 30 -51.45 6.40 18.27
N TYR A 31 -50.47 5.65 18.76
CA TYR A 31 -49.08 6.10 18.82
C TYR A 31 -48.53 6.38 17.41
N PRO A 32 -47.98 7.60 17.15
CA PRO A 32 -47.55 7.99 15.81
C PRO A 32 -46.10 7.64 15.47
N TYR A 33 -45.33 7.12 16.43
CA TYR A 33 -43.90 6.87 16.27
C TYR A 33 -43.63 5.64 15.42
N ASN A 34 -42.74 5.79 14.43
CA ASN A 34 -42.33 4.76 13.47
C ASN A 34 -40.82 4.72 13.27
N ASP A 35 -40.06 4.98 14.32
CA ASP A 35 -38.60 4.94 14.25
C ASP A 35 -38.04 3.55 14.55
N ILE A 36 -36.97 3.19 13.85
CA ILE A 36 -36.04 2.15 14.33
C ILE A 36 -35.25 2.74 15.50
N GLN A 37 -35.19 2.03 16.61
CA GLN A 37 -34.44 2.41 17.80
C GLN A 37 -33.07 1.73 17.85
N SER A 38 -32.98 0.48 17.38
CA SER A 38 -31.70 -0.20 17.19
C SER A 38 -31.80 -1.28 16.12
N LEU A 39 -30.68 -1.53 15.45
CA LEU A 39 -30.49 -2.68 14.58
C LEU A 39 -29.13 -3.28 14.89
N LYS A 40 -29.10 -4.61 15.10
CA LYS A 40 -27.89 -5.37 15.40
C LYS A 40 -27.78 -6.57 14.48
N ILE A 41 -26.56 -6.89 14.06
CA ILE A 41 -26.24 -8.06 13.24
C ILE A 41 -25.22 -8.88 14.04
N THR A 42 -25.43 -10.19 14.11
CA THR A 42 -24.42 -11.11 14.64
C THR A 42 -23.60 -11.63 13.46
N ALA A 43 -22.28 -11.51 13.53
CA ALA A 43 -21.34 -12.01 12.53
C ALA A 43 -20.20 -12.73 13.25
N ALA A 44 -19.98 -14.01 12.93
CA ALA A 44 -19.19 -14.90 13.77
C ALA A 44 -19.66 -14.82 15.24
N ASP A 45 -18.78 -14.40 16.15
CA ASP A 45 -19.07 -14.22 17.57
C ASP A 45 -19.23 -12.75 17.99
N GLU A 46 -19.25 -11.84 17.02
CA GLU A 46 -19.33 -10.39 17.25
C GLU A 46 -20.73 -9.84 16.97
N THR A 47 -21.11 -8.80 17.72
CA THR A 47 -22.34 -8.05 17.48
C THR A 47 -22.01 -6.70 16.86
N ILE A 48 -22.41 -6.51 15.61
CA ILE A 48 -22.25 -5.26 14.86
C ILE A 48 -23.52 -4.43 15.05
N SER A 49 -23.38 -3.25 15.64
CA SER A 49 -24.49 -2.32 15.83
C SER A 49 -24.55 -1.29 14.71
N ALA A 50 -25.76 -1.02 14.20
CA ALA A 50 -25.99 -0.01 13.18
C ALA A 50 -25.99 1.41 13.76
N ALA A 51 -25.49 2.37 13.00
CA ALA A 51 -25.74 3.79 13.22
C ALA A 51 -26.98 4.22 12.42
N LEU A 52 -27.88 4.98 13.05
CA LEU A 52 -29.11 5.47 12.42
C LEU A 52 -28.96 6.96 12.09
N VAL A 53 -29.00 7.31 10.81
CA VAL A 53 -28.86 8.69 10.33
C VAL A 53 -29.97 8.99 9.33
N GLY A 54 -31.02 9.68 9.79
CA GLY A 54 -32.20 9.96 8.96
C GLY A 54 -32.97 8.68 8.62
N ASP A 55 -33.04 8.35 7.33
CA ASP A 55 -33.58 7.10 6.79
C ASP A 55 -32.49 6.04 6.54
N SER A 56 -31.22 6.35 6.79
CA SER A 56 -30.11 5.43 6.56
C SER A 56 -29.80 4.60 7.81
N ILE A 57 -29.69 3.29 7.62
CA ILE A 57 -29.16 2.33 8.57
C ILE A 57 -27.72 2.03 8.14
N VAL A 58 -26.75 2.69 8.76
CA VAL A 58 -25.33 2.57 8.42
C VAL A 58 -24.68 1.44 9.19
N ILE A 59 -24.18 0.44 8.47
CA ILE A 59 -23.39 -0.67 9.03
C ILE A 59 -21.92 -0.44 8.70
N TYR A 60 -21.09 -0.30 9.73
CA TYR A 60 -19.63 -0.31 9.59
C TYR A 60 -19.15 -1.77 9.69
N TRP A 61 -19.00 -2.43 8.55
CA TRP A 61 -18.62 -3.83 8.49
C TRP A 61 -17.11 -3.98 8.71
N PRO A 62 -16.65 -4.76 9.70
CA PRO A 62 -15.22 -4.98 9.92
C PRO A 62 -14.57 -5.66 8.70
N SER A 63 -13.43 -5.15 8.24
CA SER A 63 -12.78 -5.63 7.01
C SER A 63 -12.13 -7.01 7.13
N TYR A 64 -11.97 -7.53 8.35
CA TYR A 64 -11.41 -8.87 8.61
C TYR A 64 -12.48 -9.96 8.68
N LEU A 65 -13.77 -9.60 8.57
CA LEU A 65 -14.88 -10.56 8.52
C LEU A 65 -15.37 -10.71 7.09
N ASP A 66 -15.55 -11.96 6.66
CA ASP A 66 -16.21 -12.27 5.41
C ASP A 66 -17.61 -11.65 5.40
N MET A 67 -17.91 -10.92 4.33
CA MET A 67 -19.21 -10.28 4.16
C MET A 67 -20.24 -11.32 3.70
N PRO A 68 -21.26 -11.65 4.51
CA PRO A 68 -22.26 -12.62 4.11
C PRO A 68 -23.18 -12.02 3.03
N GLU A 69 -23.73 -12.85 2.16
CA GLU A 69 -24.75 -12.39 1.20
C GLU A 69 -26.05 -11.97 1.89
N LYS A 70 -26.32 -12.52 3.07
CA LYS A 70 -27.55 -12.31 3.84
C LYS A 70 -27.31 -12.17 5.33
N ILE A 71 -28.21 -11.47 6.01
CA ILE A 71 -28.19 -11.25 7.46
C ILE A 71 -29.57 -11.47 8.06
N SER A 72 -29.61 -11.79 9.36
CA SER A 72 -30.85 -11.84 10.15
C SER A 72 -30.81 -10.78 11.27
N PRO A 73 -31.09 -9.50 10.95
CA PRO A 73 -30.90 -8.40 11.88
C PRO A 73 -31.92 -8.44 13.04
N GLN A 74 -31.44 -8.17 14.25
CA GLN A 74 -32.28 -7.93 15.42
C GLN A 74 -32.66 -6.45 15.46
N ILE A 75 -33.94 -6.14 15.29
CA ILE A 75 -34.47 -4.78 15.12
C ILE A 75 -35.39 -4.44 16.28
N THR A 76 -35.11 -3.35 16.98
CA THR A 76 -36.04 -2.73 17.93
C THR A 76 -36.64 -1.51 17.27
N VAL A 77 -37.96 -1.40 17.27
CA VAL A 77 -38.71 -0.24 16.77
C VAL A 77 -39.45 0.47 17.89
N SER A 78 -40.01 1.64 17.57
CA SER A 78 -40.87 2.41 18.46
C SER A 78 -41.99 1.57 19.08
N GLU A 79 -42.42 1.94 20.28
CA GLU A 79 -43.50 1.24 20.99
C GLU A 79 -44.76 1.15 20.12
N ASN A 80 -45.40 -0.02 20.09
CA ASN A 80 -46.58 -0.33 19.28
C ASN A 80 -46.40 -0.23 17.75
N ALA A 81 -45.17 0.02 17.25
CA ALA A 81 -44.87 -0.03 15.82
C ALA A 81 -44.50 -1.46 15.37
N THR A 82 -44.59 -1.72 14.07
CA THR A 82 -44.14 -2.96 13.44
C THR A 82 -43.14 -2.67 12.32
N VAL A 83 -42.21 -3.59 12.05
CA VAL A 83 -41.22 -3.48 10.97
C VAL A 83 -41.40 -4.58 9.94
N THR A 84 -41.23 -4.25 8.66
CA THR A 84 -41.21 -5.20 7.54
C THR A 84 -39.92 -5.02 6.74
N PRO A 85 -39.11 -6.07 6.53
CA PRO A 85 -39.21 -7.42 7.10
C PRO A 85 -39.20 -7.44 8.64
N ALA A 86 -39.79 -8.46 9.26
CA ALA A 86 -39.84 -8.57 10.71
C ALA A 86 -38.43 -8.80 11.29
N SER A 87 -38.19 -8.35 12.52
CA SER A 87 -36.92 -8.59 13.23
C SER A 87 -36.56 -10.09 13.22
N GLY A 88 -35.30 -10.41 12.92
CA GLY A 88 -34.81 -11.78 12.80
C GLY A 88 -35.13 -12.48 11.47
N THR A 89 -35.84 -11.81 10.55
CA THR A 89 -36.04 -12.33 9.18
C THR A 89 -34.76 -12.19 8.38
N GLU A 90 -34.39 -13.24 7.65
CA GLU A 90 -33.26 -13.20 6.72
C GLU A 90 -33.53 -12.23 5.57
N VAL A 91 -32.58 -11.34 5.30
CA VAL A 91 -32.63 -10.35 4.22
C VAL A 91 -31.28 -10.26 3.51
N ASP A 92 -31.28 -9.76 2.28
CA ASP A 92 -30.04 -9.50 1.54
C ASP A 92 -29.20 -8.44 2.26
N PHE A 93 -27.92 -8.74 2.46
CA PHE A 93 -26.97 -7.81 3.04
C PHE A 93 -26.34 -6.93 1.96
N ALA A 94 -27.16 -6.02 1.42
CA ALA A 94 -26.77 -5.10 0.37
C ALA A 94 -27.15 -3.65 0.72
N THR A 95 -26.38 -2.69 0.21
CA THR A 95 -26.77 -1.28 0.29
C THR A 95 -28.07 -1.08 -0.50
N GLY A 96 -29.06 -0.45 0.13
CA GLY A 96 -30.40 -0.25 -0.42
C GLY A 96 -31.45 -1.26 0.08
N THR A 97 -31.09 -2.30 0.82
CA THR A 97 -32.07 -3.19 1.47
C THR A 97 -33.01 -2.36 2.36
N LYS A 98 -34.31 -2.50 2.11
CA LYS A 98 -35.36 -1.64 2.67
C LYS A 98 -36.00 -2.25 3.93
N PHE A 99 -36.23 -1.42 4.94
CA PHE A 99 -37.07 -1.72 6.09
C PHE A 99 -38.17 -0.67 6.23
N SER A 100 -39.43 -1.09 6.28
CA SER A 100 -40.58 -0.21 6.50
C SER A 100 -41.09 -0.36 7.92
N VAL A 101 -41.09 0.73 8.69
CA VAL A 101 -41.67 0.79 10.03
C VAL A 101 -43.03 1.46 9.96
N LYS A 102 -44.06 0.77 10.45
CA LYS A 102 -45.44 1.25 10.51
C LYS A 102 -45.83 1.53 11.96
N ALA A 103 -46.18 2.78 12.25
CA ALA A 103 -46.73 3.20 13.54
C ALA A 103 -48.12 2.59 13.78
N GLN A 104 -48.57 2.58 15.03
CA GLN A 104 -49.94 2.21 15.38
C GLN A 104 -50.97 3.12 14.68
N SER A 105 -50.64 4.41 14.49
CA SER A 105 -51.45 5.36 13.73
C SER A 105 -51.58 5.05 12.24
N GLY A 106 -50.74 4.15 11.71
CA GLY A 106 -50.65 3.83 10.30
C GLY A 106 -49.60 4.63 9.52
N ALA A 107 -48.93 5.60 10.13
CA ALA A 107 -47.84 6.33 9.50
C ALA A 107 -46.65 5.39 9.20
N VAL A 108 -46.09 5.48 8.00
CA VAL A 108 -44.98 4.62 7.55
C VAL A 108 -43.72 5.45 7.35
N LYS A 109 -42.59 4.92 7.81
CA LYS A 109 -41.26 5.44 7.55
C LYS A 109 -40.39 4.33 6.99
N ASP A 110 -39.74 4.63 5.87
CA ASP A 110 -38.84 3.70 5.19
C ASP A 110 -37.40 4.00 5.59
N TYR A 111 -36.63 2.93 5.76
CA TYR A 111 -35.21 2.96 6.06
C TYR A 111 -34.44 2.09 5.08
N PHE A 112 -33.18 2.43 4.80
CA PHE A 112 -32.35 1.73 3.82
C PHE A 112 -30.98 1.39 4.41
N LEU A 113 -30.51 0.16 4.20
CA LEU A 113 -29.15 -0.22 4.58
C LEU A 113 -28.14 0.58 3.77
N LYS A 114 -27.09 1.04 4.45
CA LYS A 114 -25.87 1.55 3.85
C LYS A 114 -24.70 0.79 4.47
N ILE A 115 -24.04 -0.03 3.67
CA ILE A 115 -22.90 -0.82 4.12
C ILE A 115 -21.63 -0.02 3.83
N VAL A 116 -20.81 0.16 4.86
CA VAL A 116 -19.49 0.79 4.76
C VAL A 116 -18.48 -0.21 5.29
N ILE A 117 -17.58 -0.69 4.44
CA ILE A 117 -16.47 -1.54 4.89
C ILE A 117 -15.51 -0.66 5.70
N ASN A 118 -15.34 -0.99 6.97
CA ASN A 118 -14.52 -0.25 7.91
C ASN A 118 -13.07 -0.74 7.83
N GLN A 119 -12.43 -0.49 6.69
CA GLN A 119 -11.03 -0.79 6.46
C GLN A 119 -10.20 0.50 6.51
N PRO A 120 -9.21 0.61 7.42
CA PRO A 120 -8.26 1.73 7.39
C PRO A 120 -7.44 1.74 6.10
N PRO A 121 -6.99 2.92 5.61
CA PRO A 121 -6.06 2.99 4.49
C PRO A 121 -4.79 2.19 4.78
N ILE A 122 -4.30 1.45 3.77
CA ILE A 122 -3.03 0.72 3.87
C ILE A 122 -1.92 1.71 4.22
N GLN A 123 -1.06 1.34 5.17
CA GLN A 123 0.11 2.13 5.52
C GLN A 123 1.37 1.33 5.18
N LEU A 124 2.19 1.90 4.29
CA LEU A 124 3.53 1.43 4.03
C LEU A 124 4.52 2.42 4.66
N ALA A 125 5.53 1.90 5.35
CA ALA A 125 6.59 2.70 5.91
C ALA A 125 7.42 3.32 4.78
N GLN A 126 7.19 4.61 4.54
CA GLN A 126 7.85 5.40 3.49
C GLN A 126 8.74 6.50 4.09
N GLU A 127 9.32 6.28 5.28
CA GLU A 127 10.33 7.19 5.79
C GLU A 127 11.43 7.36 4.73
N THR A 128 12.03 8.55 4.64
CA THR A 128 12.90 9.03 3.54
C THR A 128 14.10 8.14 3.17
N TYR A 129 14.31 7.03 3.88
CA TYR A 129 15.46 6.14 3.71
C TYR A 129 15.11 4.64 3.62
N ILE A 130 13.83 4.26 3.70
CA ILE A 130 13.46 2.83 3.66
C ILE A 130 13.45 2.36 2.22
N THR A 131 14.38 1.47 1.89
CA THR A 131 14.43 0.78 0.59
C THR A 131 14.03 -0.68 0.80
N TYR A 132 13.12 -1.17 -0.04
CA TYR A 132 12.77 -2.58 -0.07
C TYR A 132 13.59 -3.26 -1.16
N LEU A 133 14.13 -4.44 -0.90
CA LEU A 133 15.04 -5.12 -1.81
C LEU A 133 14.65 -6.59 -1.92
N ALA A 134 14.73 -7.11 -3.13
CA ALA A 134 14.78 -8.55 -3.38
C ALA A 134 15.80 -8.83 -4.47
N GLU A 135 16.51 -9.95 -4.32
CA GLU A 135 17.25 -10.52 -5.43
C GLU A 135 16.28 -11.16 -6.43
N LYS A 136 16.69 -11.27 -7.69
CA LYS A 136 15.91 -12.01 -8.69
C LYS A 136 15.73 -13.46 -8.25
N GLY A 137 14.51 -13.99 -8.28
CA GLY A 137 14.18 -15.31 -7.72
C GLY A 137 14.09 -15.35 -6.19
N GLY A 138 14.29 -14.22 -5.51
CA GLY A 138 14.26 -14.09 -4.06
C GLY A 138 12.92 -13.57 -3.51
N THR A 139 12.91 -13.24 -2.22
CA THR A 139 11.75 -12.70 -1.53
C THR A 139 12.07 -11.40 -0.80
N CYS A 140 11.04 -10.57 -0.61
CA CYS A 140 11.06 -9.41 0.28
C CYS A 140 9.93 -9.56 1.31
N THR A 141 10.26 -9.42 2.59
CA THR A 141 9.27 -9.53 3.68
C THR A 141 8.93 -8.14 4.23
N PHE A 142 7.64 -7.84 4.25
CA PHE A 142 7.08 -6.65 4.88
C PHE A 142 6.52 -7.04 6.25
N THR A 143 7.31 -6.80 7.29
CA THR A 143 6.91 -7.08 8.67
C THR A 143 5.65 -6.31 9.06
N ASN A 144 4.62 -7.04 9.50
CA ASN A 144 3.35 -6.49 9.90
C ASN A 144 3.51 -5.60 11.14
N GLY A 145 2.87 -4.44 11.14
CA GLY A 145 2.99 -3.46 12.22
C GLY A 145 4.25 -2.59 12.15
N VAL A 146 5.27 -2.99 11.39
CA VAL A 146 6.54 -2.24 11.23
C VAL A 146 6.60 -1.57 9.87
N TYR A 147 6.67 -2.35 8.80
CA TYR A 147 6.82 -1.83 7.44
C TYR A 147 5.50 -1.73 6.70
N LEU A 148 4.52 -2.56 7.05
CA LEU A 148 3.21 -2.58 6.41
C LEU A 148 2.12 -2.76 7.46
N ARG A 149 1.02 -2.02 7.33
CA ARG A 149 -0.15 -2.11 8.21
C ARG A 149 -1.45 -2.07 7.41
N TYR A 150 -2.49 -2.64 8.01
CA TYR A 150 -3.88 -2.60 7.51
C TYR A 150 -4.09 -3.29 6.16
N VAL A 151 -3.25 -4.29 5.85
CA VAL A 151 -3.53 -5.28 4.82
C VAL A 151 -4.25 -6.47 5.44
N ILE A 152 -5.15 -7.09 4.68
CA ILE A 152 -5.83 -8.33 5.04
C ILE A 152 -4.86 -9.49 4.78
N PRO A 153 -4.55 -10.33 5.78
CA PRO A 153 -3.60 -11.43 5.65
C PRO A 153 -4.21 -12.65 4.92
N ASP A 154 -4.71 -12.41 3.71
CA ASP A 154 -5.35 -13.39 2.85
C ASP A 154 -4.98 -13.11 1.38
N PRO A 155 -4.30 -14.04 0.69
CA PRO A 155 -3.91 -13.89 -0.71
C PRO A 155 -5.10 -13.90 -1.69
N ALA A 156 -6.31 -14.28 -1.27
CA ALA A 156 -7.50 -14.20 -2.11
C ALA A 156 -7.99 -12.76 -2.33
N VAL A 157 -7.73 -11.87 -1.36
CA VAL A 157 -8.20 -10.47 -1.38
C VAL A 157 -7.06 -9.46 -1.31
N THR A 158 -5.82 -9.90 -1.18
CA THR A 158 -4.62 -9.06 -1.21
C THR A 158 -3.75 -9.40 -2.40
N ARG A 159 -3.26 -8.36 -3.10
CA ARG A 159 -2.40 -8.46 -4.27
C ARG A 159 -1.29 -7.42 -4.20
N PHE A 160 -0.13 -7.77 -4.72
CA PHE A 160 1.05 -6.92 -4.74
C PHE A 160 1.56 -6.80 -6.17
N TYR A 161 1.89 -5.58 -6.58
CA TYR A 161 2.39 -5.27 -7.90
C TYR A 161 3.67 -4.45 -7.81
N LEU A 162 4.60 -4.74 -8.71
CA LEU A 162 5.68 -3.82 -9.06
C LEU A 162 5.27 -3.05 -10.32
N ILE A 163 5.50 -1.75 -10.31
CA ILE A 163 5.29 -0.88 -11.47
C ILE A 163 6.66 -0.40 -11.94
N ASP A 164 7.01 -0.71 -13.17
CA ASP A 164 8.29 -0.33 -13.75
C ASP A 164 8.31 1.11 -14.27
N SER A 165 9.48 1.56 -14.74
CA SER A 165 9.67 2.91 -15.26
C SER A 165 8.87 3.25 -16.53
N SER A 166 8.25 2.25 -17.16
CA SER A 166 7.35 2.41 -18.31
C SER A 166 5.87 2.41 -17.92
N ASP A 167 5.58 2.44 -16.61
CA ASP A 167 4.23 2.32 -16.02
C ASP A 167 3.56 0.96 -16.30
N THR A 168 4.35 -0.08 -16.59
CA THR A 168 3.82 -1.44 -16.74
C THR A 168 3.75 -2.11 -15.37
N GLU A 169 2.61 -2.73 -15.09
CA GLU A 169 2.33 -3.41 -13.83
C GLU A 169 2.63 -4.91 -13.91
N HIS A 170 3.34 -5.42 -12.91
CA HIS A 170 3.69 -6.82 -12.77
C HIS A 170 3.19 -7.36 -11.44
N GLU A 171 2.21 -8.26 -11.47
CA GLU A 171 1.69 -8.90 -10.26
C GLU A 171 2.71 -9.90 -9.72
N LEU A 172 2.94 -9.86 -8.41
CA LEU A 172 3.85 -10.77 -7.73
C LEU A 172 3.09 -11.79 -6.89
N ALA A 173 3.65 -12.99 -6.80
CA ALA A 173 3.17 -14.00 -5.87
C ALA A 173 3.42 -13.54 -4.43
N ILE A 174 2.41 -13.72 -3.57
CA ILE A 174 2.49 -13.35 -2.15
C ILE A 174 2.13 -14.53 -1.24
N ALA A 175 2.61 -14.47 -0.01
CA ALA A 175 2.20 -15.32 1.09
C ALA A 175 2.17 -14.51 2.40
N PHE A 176 1.50 -15.05 3.42
CA PHE A 176 1.53 -14.50 4.77
C PHE A 176 2.13 -15.53 5.73
N THR A 177 2.98 -15.08 6.65
CA THR A 177 3.52 -15.96 7.71
C THR A 177 2.42 -16.31 8.71
N GLU A 178 2.44 -17.54 9.25
CA GLU A 178 1.36 -18.03 10.11
C GLU A 178 1.26 -17.28 11.45
N GLU A 179 2.39 -16.96 12.09
CA GLU A 179 2.42 -16.36 13.42
C GLU A 179 2.35 -14.83 13.40
N THR A 180 3.14 -14.20 12.52
CA THR A 180 3.29 -12.74 12.49
C THR A 180 2.42 -12.06 11.44
N GLN A 181 1.85 -12.84 10.51
CA GLN A 181 1.08 -12.33 9.36
C GLN A 181 1.88 -11.32 8.53
N ASP A 182 3.20 -11.50 8.46
CA ASP A 182 4.07 -10.70 7.62
C ASP A 182 3.79 -11.00 6.15
N LEU A 183 3.72 -9.96 5.32
CA LEU A 183 3.55 -10.14 3.88
C LEU A 183 4.91 -10.51 3.27
N VAL A 184 4.99 -11.71 2.70
CA VAL A 184 6.15 -12.18 1.92
C VAL A 184 5.81 -12.03 0.45
N VAL A 185 6.63 -11.29 -0.28
CA VAL A 185 6.50 -11.07 -1.72
C VAL A 185 7.64 -11.79 -2.42
N THR A 186 7.33 -12.58 -3.45
CA THR A 186 8.32 -13.33 -4.23
C THR A 186 8.55 -12.66 -5.58
N VAL A 187 9.81 -12.38 -5.91
CA VAL A 187 10.21 -11.87 -7.22
C VAL A 187 10.64 -13.06 -8.10
N PRO A 188 9.92 -13.37 -9.19
CA PRO A 188 10.29 -14.46 -10.09
C PRO A 188 11.63 -14.24 -10.78
N ASP A 189 12.30 -15.35 -11.13
CA ASP A 189 13.46 -15.31 -12.03
C ASP A 189 13.02 -15.36 -13.50
N GLU A 190 12.36 -14.28 -13.94
CA GLU A 190 11.83 -14.13 -15.30
C GLU A 190 12.31 -12.84 -15.94
N ASP A 191 12.45 -12.81 -17.27
CA ASP A 191 13.04 -11.67 -17.99
C ASP A 191 12.24 -10.37 -17.88
N GLN A 192 10.94 -10.45 -17.59
CA GLN A 192 10.09 -9.28 -17.36
C GLN A 192 10.48 -8.50 -16.09
N PHE A 193 11.16 -9.15 -15.14
CA PHE A 193 11.65 -8.54 -13.90
C PHE A 193 13.13 -8.16 -14.05
N GLY A 194 13.36 -7.04 -14.72
CA GLY A 194 14.70 -6.46 -14.89
C GLY A 194 15.28 -5.93 -13.58
N MET A 195 16.60 -5.76 -13.51
CA MET A 195 17.19 -5.04 -12.38
C MET A 195 16.78 -3.58 -12.44
N GLY A 196 16.38 -3.01 -11.32
CA GLY A 196 15.75 -1.71 -11.34
C GLY A 196 15.10 -1.30 -10.03
N GLY A 197 14.78 -0.02 -9.94
CA GLY A 197 13.81 0.48 -8.97
C GLY A 197 12.40 0.37 -9.54
N TYR A 198 11.44 0.05 -8.68
CA TYR A 198 10.03 -0.15 -9.00
C TYR A 198 9.16 0.60 -8.00
N ARG A 199 8.04 1.15 -8.48
CA ARG A 199 6.96 1.61 -7.58
C ARG A 199 6.19 0.38 -7.10
N ILE A 200 5.57 0.48 -5.94
CA ILE A 200 4.77 -0.58 -5.35
C ILE A 200 3.31 -0.19 -5.48
N ARG A 201 2.45 -1.13 -5.89
CA ARG A 201 1.00 -1.04 -5.68
C ARG A 201 0.51 -2.24 -4.87
N ILE A 202 -0.24 -1.96 -3.81
CA ILE A 202 -0.87 -2.98 -2.96
C ILE A 202 -2.37 -2.78 -3.03
N VAL A 203 -3.10 -3.82 -3.42
CA VAL A 203 -4.56 -3.87 -3.34
C VAL A 203 -4.90 -4.85 -2.23
N SER A 204 -5.69 -4.43 -1.24
CA SER A 204 -6.14 -5.32 -0.16
C SER A 204 -7.56 -4.97 0.22
N GLY A 205 -8.50 -5.90 -0.02
CA GLY A 205 -9.92 -5.66 0.17
C GLY A 205 -10.40 -4.45 -0.63
N THR A 206 -10.84 -3.40 0.06
CA THR A 206 -11.34 -2.16 -0.55
C THR A 206 -10.27 -1.07 -0.72
N GLN A 207 -9.08 -1.29 -0.19
CA GLN A 207 -8.03 -0.30 -0.14
C GLN A 207 -6.99 -0.53 -1.21
N THR A 208 -6.43 0.56 -1.72
CA THR A 208 -5.31 0.55 -2.66
C THR A 208 -4.28 1.56 -2.21
N LEU A 209 -3.02 1.15 -2.19
CA LEU A 209 -1.86 2.00 -1.99
C LEU A 209 -0.99 1.91 -3.23
N GLU A 210 -0.51 3.05 -3.72
CA GLU A 210 0.54 3.12 -4.74
C GLU A 210 1.62 4.10 -4.28
N THR A 211 2.88 3.75 -4.46
CA THR A 211 4.01 4.63 -4.12
C THR A 211 4.29 5.60 -5.25
N ALA A 212 4.65 6.84 -4.91
CA ALA A 212 5.07 7.84 -5.91
C ALA A 212 6.46 7.51 -6.46
N ASP A 213 7.37 7.10 -5.57
CA ASP A 213 8.76 6.79 -5.88
C ASP A 213 9.00 5.30 -6.11
N HIS A 214 10.09 5.01 -6.82
CA HIS A 214 10.54 3.66 -7.14
C HIS A 214 11.30 3.07 -5.95
N ILE A 215 10.60 2.75 -4.86
CA ILE A 215 11.22 2.40 -3.58
C ILE A 215 11.58 0.91 -3.42
N PHE A 216 11.16 0.05 -4.36
CA PHE A 216 11.48 -1.38 -4.36
C PHE A 216 12.59 -1.67 -5.39
N GLY A 217 13.72 -2.19 -4.95
CA GLY A 217 14.83 -2.58 -5.80
C GLY A 217 14.81 -4.07 -6.09
N ILE A 218 14.79 -4.43 -7.38
CA ILE A 218 15.26 -5.74 -7.81
C ILE A 218 16.76 -5.63 -8.08
N VAL A 219 17.56 -6.37 -7.32
CA VAL A 219 19.02 -6.23 -7.31
C VAL A 219 19.74 -7.54 -7.60
N TYR A 220 20.96 -7.41 -8.09
CA TYR A 220 21.93 -8.49 -8.13
C TYR A 220 22.46 -8.78 -6.72
N PRO A 221 22.72 -10.06 -6.37
CA PRO A 221 23.43 -10.41 -5.14
C PRO A 221 24.80 -9.72 -5.05
N SER A 222 25.16 -9.29 -3.84
CA SER A 222 26.46 -8.66 -3.57
C SER A 222 27.65 -9.55 -3.96
N SER A 223 27.47 -10.87 -3.91
CA SER A 223 28.50 -11.85 -4.27
C SER A 223 28.85 -11.87 -5.76
N MET A 224 28.01 -11.32 -6.64
CA MET A 224 28.31 -11.23 -8.07
C MET A 224 29.24 -10.07 -8.40
N LYS A 225 29.52 -9.16 -7.47
CA LYS A 225 30.40 -8.01 -7.71
C LYS A 225 31.75 -8.50 -8.23
N GLY A 226 32.11 -8.07 -9.44
CA GLY A 226 33.34 -8.46 -10.10
C GLY A 226 34.60 -7.91 -9.46
N THR A 227 35.73 -8.43 -9.93
CA THR A 227 37.08 -8.00 -9.53
C THR A 227 37.89 -7.68 -10.77
N ALA A 228 38.60 -6.56 -10.77
CA ALA A 228 39.57 -6.25 -11.81
C ALA A 228 40.96 -6.77 -11.41
N ASP A 229 41.71 -7.25 -12.39
CA ASP A 229 43.11 -7.61 -12.19
C ASP A 229 43.93 -6.34 -11.91
N ALA A 230 44.99 -6.50 -11.11
CA ALA A 230 45.88 -5.40 -10.84
C ALA A 230 46.72 -5.04 -12.08
N LEU A 231 46.87 -3.74 -12.35
CA LEU A 231 47.85 -3.26 -13.31
C LEU A 231 49.25 -3.37 -12.69
N THR A 232 50.10 -4.18 -13.30
CA THR A 232 51.51 -4.38 -12.88
C THR A 232 52.51 -3.69 -13.81
N THR A 233 52.03 -3.11 -14.91
CA THR A 233 52.86 -2.40 -15.90
C THR A 233 52.22 -1.07 -16.26
N SER A 234 53.05 -0.08 -16.59
CA SER A 234 52.58 1.23 -17.04
C SER A 234 51.84 1.12 -18.36
N VAL A 235 50.75 1.88 -18.50
CA VAL A 235 49.92 1.91 -19.71
C VAL A 235 50.09 3.24 -20.43
N THR A 236 50.23 3.18 -21.75
CA THR A 236 50.21 4.35 -22.63
C THR A 236 49.15 4.12 -23.71
N VAL A 237 48.24 5.08 -23.87
CA VAL A 237 47.12 5.00 -24.81
C VAL A 237 46.87 6.38 -25.43
N LYS A 238 46.47 6.43 -26.70
CA LYS A 238 46.06 7.70 -27.32
C LYS A 238 44.59 7.98 -27.09
N ARG A 239 44.21 9.25 -27.18
CA ARG A 239 42.82 9.64 -27.34
C ARG A 239 42.23 8.93 -28.57
N GLY A 240 40.99 8.46 -28.45
CA GLY A 240 40.29 7.68 -29.47
C GLY A 240 40.69 6.19 -29.53
N GLU A 241 41.83 5.80 -28.97
CA GLU A 241 42.23 4.40 -28.84
C GLU A 241 41.53 3.71 -27.66
N GLU A 242 41.63 2.39 -27.65
CA GLU A 242 40.98 1.51 -26.68
C GLU A 242 41.99 0.93 -25.70
N ILE A 243 41.54 0.72 -24.47
CA ILE A 243 42.25 0.04 -23.39
C ILE A 243 41.36 -1.07 -22.83
N THR A 244 41.93 -2.25 -22.62
CA THR A 244 41.22 -3.40 -22.06
C THR A 244 41.73 -3.71 -20.65
N PHE A 245 40.81 -3.87 -19.71
CA PHE A 245 41.08 -4.35 -18.37
C PHE A 245 40.57 -5.79 -18.24
N SER A 246 41.40 -6.65 -17.64
CA SER A 246 41.04 -8.04 -17.32
C SER A 246 40.48 -8.15 -15.91
N GLY A 247 39.74 -9.21 -15.64
CA GLY A 247 39.19 -9.51 -14.33
C GLY A 247 38.27 -10.72 -14.33
N ALA A 248 37.33 -10.73 -13.38
CA ALA A 248 36.33 -11.78 -13.25
C ALA A 248 34.96 -11.20 -12.89
N ASN A 249 33.90 -11.88 -13.33
CA ASN A 249 32.49 -11.55 -13.09
C ASN A 249 32.14 -10.12 -13.47
N PHE A 250 32.59 -9.67 -14.65
CA PHE A 250 32.11 -8.43 -15.24
C PHE A 250 30.73 -8.63 -15.87
N PHE A 251 29.77 -7.82 -15.43
CA PHE A 251 28.39 -7.80 -15.91
C PHE A 251 27.86 -6.37 -15.80
N ASP A 252 26.87 -6.03 -16.64
CA ASP A 252 26.24 -4.70 -16.69
C ASP A 252 27.29 -3.57 -16.55
N MET A 253 28.41 -3.75 -17.27
CA MET A 253 29.52 -2.81 -17.19
C MET A 253 29.06 -1.48 -17.77
N LYS A 254 29.56 -0.38 -17.20
CA LYS A 254 29.29 0.98 -17.66
C LYS A 254 30.62 1.70 -17.91
N GLU A 255 30.67 3.03 -17.82
CA GLU A 255 31.89 3.81 -17.98
C GLU A 255 32.98 3.44 -16.95
N ALA A 256 34.26 3.60 -17.27
CA ALA A 256 35.28 3.63 -16.23
C ALA A 256 35.46 5.08 -15.76
N ILE A 257 35.54 5.28 -14.45
CA ILE A 257 35.79 6.59 -13.85
C ILE A 257 37.28 6.67 -13.53
N VAL A 258 37.95 7.72 -14.00
CA VAL A 258 39.32 8.04 -13.62
C VAL A 258 39.27 9.18 -12.61
N MET A 259 39.66 8.89 -11.38
CA MET A 259 39.72 9.88 -10.31
C MET A 259 41.16 10.38 -10.14
N THR A 260 41.31 11.59 -9.59
CA THR A 260 42.61 12.19 -9.27
C THR A 260 42.57 12.88 -7.91
N TYR A 261 43.75 13.11 -7.34
CA TYR A 261 43.93 13.70 -6.01
C TYR A 261 44.50 15.10 -6.07
N ASP A 262 43.98 15.99 -5.23
CA ASP A 262 44.58 17.29 -4.98
C ASP A 262 45.74 17.21 -3.96
N ALA A 263 46.37 18.35 -3.65
CA ALA A 263 47.47 18.43 -2.68
C ALA A 263 47.08 18.07 -1.23
N ASN A 264 45.78 18.07 -0.92
CA ASN A 264 45.23 17.71 0.38
C ASN A 264 44.75 16.25 0.42
N GLY A 265 44.86 15.51 -0.69
CA GLY A 265 44.35 14.15 -0.82
C GLY A 265 42.85 14.06 -1.06
N ASN A 266 42.17 15.17 -1.41
CA ASN A 266 40.78 15.12 -1.81
C ASN A 266 40.66 14.50 -3.20
N GLU A 267 39.75 13.53 -3.34
CA GLU A 267 39.47 12.87 -4.60
C GLU A 267 38.50 13.69 -5.46
N SER A 268 38.75 13.76 -6.76
CA SER A 268 37.87 14.38 -7.75
C SER A 268 37.91 13.63 -9.07
N GLU A 269 36.84 13.71 -9.87
CA GLU A 269 36.80 13.08 -11.19
C GLU A 269 37.71 13.82 -12.18
N LEU A 270 38.67 13.12 -12.77
CA LEU A 270 39.50 13.62 -13.87
C LEU A 270 38.79 13.49 -15.22
N GLY A 271 38.02 12.42 -15.38
CA GLY A 271 37.19 12.13 -16.54
C GLY A 271 36.76 10.66 -16.59
N THR A 272 36.04 10.29 -17.64
CA THR A 272 35.57 8.92 -17.84
C THR A 272 36.18 8.27 -19.08
N LEU A 273 36.20 6.94 -19.11
CA LEU A 273 36.48 6.14 -20.30
C LEU A 273 35.18 5.49 -20.76
N GLU A 274 34.89 5.58 -22.05
CA GLU A 274 33.64 5.10 -22.65
C GLU A 274 33.69 3.58 -22.81
N LEU A 275 32.70 2.85 -22.31
CA LEU A 275 32.63 1.41 -22.52
C LEU A 275 32.42 1.10 -24.01
N VAL A 276 33.26 0.21 -24.55
CA VAL A 276 33.14 -0.30 -25.93
C VAL A 276 32.52 -1.69 -25.92
N SER A 277 33.03 -2.58 -25.08
CA SER A 277 32.54 -3.95 -24.95
C SER A 277 32.98 -4.58 -23.64
N TYR A 278 32.31 -5.65 -23.22
CA TYR A 278 32.77 -6.49 -22.13
C TYR A 278 32.41 -7.96 -22.34
N THR A 279 33.15 -8.82 -21.66
CA THR A 279 32.82 -10.22 -21.38
C THR A 279 32.91 -10.41 -19.87
N ALA A 280 32.57 -11.59 -19.35
CA ALA A 280 32.74 -11.89 -17.92
C ALA A 280 34.18 -11.75 -17.41
N ALA A 281 35.19 -11.76 -18.29
CA ALA A 281 36.61 -11.72 -17.92
C ALA A 281 37.37 -10.45 -18.38
N SER A 282 36.73 -9.57 -19.15
CA SER A 282 37.41 -8.42 -19.73
C SER A 282 36.46 -7.28 -20.06
N ALA A 283 36.85 -6.03 -19.84
CA ALA A 283 36.10 -4.86 -20.27
C ALA A 283 37.01 -3.89 -21.04
N THR A 284 36.58 -3.48 -22.23
CA THR A 284 37.31 -2.61 -23.14
C THR A 284 36.66 -1.24 -23.18
N TYR A 285 37.49 -0.21 -23.06
CA TYR A 285 37.07 1.17 -22.97
C TYR A 285 37.81 2.04 -23.98
N ARG A 286 37.14 3.03 -24.54
CA ARG A 286 37.73 4.05 -25.40
C ARG A 286 38.10 5.26 -24.56
N VAL A 287 39.28 5.82 -24.82
CA VAL A 287 39.70 7.10 -24.24
C VAL A 287 39.03 8.23 -25.03
N PRO A 288 38.16 9.06 -24.45
CA PRO A 288 37.48 10.13 -25.18
C PRO A 288 38.47 11.16 -25.75
N ALA A 289 38.13 11.78 -26.88
CA ALA A 289 38.96 12.82 -27.51
C ALA A 289 39.23 14.03 -26.58
N GLY A 290 38.33 14.30 -25.63
CA GLY A 290 38.48 15.37 -24.64
C GLY A 290 39.25 14.98 -23.38
N PHE A 291 39.66 13.72 -23.20
CA PHE A 291 40.25 13.25 -21.94
C PHE A 291 41.61 13.91 -21.67
N PRO A 292 41.91 14.43 -20.47
CA PRO A 292 43.18 15.12 -20.20
C PRO A 292 44.44 14.30 -20.51
N THR A 293 45.30 14.81 -21.40
CA THR A 293 46.60 14.19 -21.71
C THR A 293 47.59 14.30 -20.54
N GLY A 294 48.68 13.56 -20.62
CA GLY A 294 49.77 13.55 -19.65
C GLY A 294 49.99 12.19 -19.00
N THR A 295 51.12 12.06 -18.30
CA THR A 295 51.50 10.88 -17.50
C THR A 295 51.13 11.11 -16.05
N ARG A 296 50.41 10.16 -15.45
CA ARG A 296 49.97 10.20 -14.04
C ARG A 296 50.34 8.89 -13.36
N THR A 297 50.87 8.98 -12.14
CA THR A 297 51.19 7.78 -11.33
C THR A 297 49.93 7.12 -10.80
N MET A 298 49.98 5.81 -10.59
CA MET A 298 48.94 5.01 -9.96
C MET A 298 49.46 4.40 -8.66
N GLY A 299 48.57 3.93 -7.79
CA GLY A 299 48.97 3.26 -6.54
C GLY A 299 49.60 4.22 -5.53
N THR A 300 49.12 5.46 -5.45
CA THR A 300 49.55 6.47 -4.49
C THR A 300 48.48 7.54 -4.32
N TRP A 301 48.45 8.20 -3.16
CA TRP A 301 47.57 9.35 -2.87
C TRP A 301 48.21 10.71 -3.20
N ALA A 302 49.35 10.71 -3.89
CA ALA A 302 50.06 11.93 -4.24
C ALA A 302 49.25 12.82 -5.18
N ALA A 303 49.37 14.14 -5.04
CA ALA A 303 48.68 15.09 -5.91
C ALA A 303 48.95 14.80 -7.39
N GLY A 304 47.89 14.74 -8.20
CA GLY A 304 47.94 14.44 -9.63
C GLY A 304 48.10 12.95 -9.98
N SER A 305 48.19 12.04 -9.00
CA SER A 305 48.03 10.60 -9.24
C SER A 305 46.59 10.27 -9.64
N VAL A 306 46.39 9.05 -10.14
CA VAL A 306 45.07 8.56 -10.56
C VAL A 306 44.75 7.16 -10.06
N ASN A 307 43.46 6.91 -9.85
CA ASN A 307 42.87 5.58 -9.74
C ASN A 307 41.79 5.40 -10.81
N ILE A 308 41.66 4.18 -11.30
CA ILE A 308 40.66 3.81 -12.29
C ILE A 308 39.65 2.90 -11.60
N ALA A 309 38.37 3.23 -11.75
CA ALA A 309 37.26 2.52 -11.15
C ALA A 309 36.26 2.13 -12.24
N LEU A 310 36.17 0.84 -12.56
CA LEU A 310 35.26 0.33 -13.59
C LEU A 310 33.83 0.32 -13.03
N ARG A 311 32.89 1.00 -13.67
CA ARG A 311 31.49 0.96 -13.22
C ARG A 311 30.80 -0.33 -13.64
N THR A 312 29.92 -0.81 -12.78
CA THR A 312 29.00 -1.93 -13.03
C THR A 312 27.58 -1.50 -12.67
N SER A 313 26.65 -2.45 -12.55
CA SER A 313 25.26 -2.18 -12.22
C SER A 313 25.11 -1.31 -10.96
N ASP A 314 24.11 -0.42 -10.99
CA ASP A 314 23.73 0.35 -9.80
C ASP A 314 22.84 -0.47 -8.86
N TYR A 315 22.22 -1.53 -9.38
CA TYR A 315 21.28 -2.38 -8.67
C TYR A 315 21.99 -3.63 -8.17
N ILE A 316 23.02 -3.47 -7.33
CA ILE A 316 23.72 -4.59 -6.70
C ILE A 316 23.87 -4.38 -5.19
N GLY A 317 23.57 -5.42 -4.42
CA GLY A 317 23.69 -5.41 -2.96
C GLY A 317 22.78 -4.36 -2.32
N ASN A 318 23.37 -3.44 -1.54
CA ASN A 318 22.65 -2.46 -0.73
C ASN A 318 22.21 -1.22 -1.53
N TRP A 319 21.58 -1.42 -2.69
CA TRP A 319 21.01 -0.31 -3.45
C TRP A 319 20.02 0.49 -2.58
N SER A 320 19.95 1.81 -2.82
CA SER A 320 19.05 2.72 -2.13
C SER A 320 18.42 3.68 -3.13
N TRP A 321 17.10 3.80 -3.10
CA TRP A 321 16.38 4.74 -3.96
C TRP A 321 16.63 6.20 -3.56
N SER A 322 16.87 6.46 -2.26
CA SER A 322 17.11 7.79 -1.71
C SER A 322 18.56 8.27 -1.84
N ALA A 323 19.49 7.32 -2.03
CA ALA A 323 20.92 7.57 -2.11
C ALA A 323 21.57 6.60 -3.11
N ALA A 324 21.20 6.70 -4.38
CA ALA A 324 21.75 5.86 -5.43
C ALA A 324 23.27 6.05 -5.53
N THR A 325 24.04 5.03 -5.16
CA THR A 325 25.50 5.07 -5.20
C THR A 325 26.00 4.41 -6.47
N LYS A 326 27.00 5.05 -7.08
CA LYS A 326 27.71 4.46 -8.21
C LYS A 326 28.58 3.29 -7.72
N VAL A 327 28.18 2.06 -7.99
CA VAL A 327 29.01 0.88 -7.72
C VAL A 327 30.17 0.76 -8.72
N THR A 328 31.37 0.58 -8.18
CA THR A 328 32.61 0.45 -8.96
C THR A 328 33.44 -0.76 -8.55
N ILE A 329 34.28 -1.20 -9.49
CA ILE A 329 35.30 -2.23 -9.35
C ILE A 329 36.66 -1.52 -9.52
N PRO A 330 37.45 -1.37 -8.45
CA PRO A 330 38.73 -0.66 -8.52
C PRO A 330 39.77 -1.47 -9.32
N VAL A 331 40.48 -0.80 -10.22
CA VAL A 331 41.67 -1.34 -10.89
C VAL A 331 42.88 -1.01 -10.02
N ASN A 332 43.33 -2.00 -9.25
CA ASN A 332 44.45 -1.80 -8.32
C ASN A 332 45.79 -1.72 -9.06
N ALA A 333 46.75 -1.04 -8.43
CA ALA A 333 48.16 -1.04 -8.83
C ALA A 333 49.04 -1.21 -7.58
N PRO A 334 50.29 -1.70 -7.70
CA PRO A 334 51.24 -1.71 -6.60
C PRO A 334 51.30 -0.35 -5.90
N PHE A 335 51.19 -0.35 -4.56
CA PHE A 335 51.14 0.87 -3.77
C PHE A 335 52.54 1.46 -3.51
N ASP A 336 53.29 1.67 -4.59
CA ASP A 336 54.67 2.15 -4.58
C ASP A 336 54.93 3.23 -5.66
N GLY A 337 53.90 3.61 -6.42
CA GLY A 337 54.00 4.60 -7.50
C GLY A 337 54.73 4.12 -8.76
N SER A 338 55.01 2.81 -8.89
CA SER A 338 55.78 2.24 -10.01
C SER A 338 54.99 2.15 -11.33
N VAL A 339 53.66 2.18 -11.25
CA VAL A 339 52.77 2.11 -12.41
C VAL A 339 52.28 3.50 -12.78
N SER A 340 52.22 3.79 -14.07
CA SER A 340 51.70 5.04 -14.60
C SER A 340 50.65 4.80 -15.68
N PHE A 341 49.70 5.74 -15.77
CA PHE A 341 48.72 5.84 -16.83
C PHE A 341 49.04 7.10 -17.66
N THR A 342 49.38 6.89 -18.93
CA THR A 342 49.76 7.95 -19.86
C THR A 342 48.74 8.07 -20.99
N VAL A 343 48.16 9.26 -21.13
CA VAL A 343 47.27 9.59 -22.25
C VAL A 343 47.99 10.55 -23.20
N THR A 344 48.04 10.17 -24.47
CA THR A 344 48.66 10.94 -25.56
C THR A 344 47.60 11.41 -26.56
N GLU A 345 47.98 12.34 -27.45
CA GLU A 345 47.12 12.83 -28.53
C GLU A 345 46.82 11.76 -29.58
#